data_AF-B8GC33-F1
#
_entry.id   AF-B8GC33-F1
#
_cell.length_a   1.000
_cell.length_b   1.000
_cell.length_c   1.000
_cell.angle_alpha   90.00
_cell.angle_beta   90.00
_cell.angle_gamma   90.00
#
_symmetry.space_group_name_H-M   'P 1'
#
loop_
_entity.id
_entity.type
_entity.pdbx_description
1 polymer ?
#
loop_
_entity_poly.entity_id
_entity_poly.type
_entity_poly.pdbx_seq_one_letter_code
_entity_poly.pdbx_strand_id
1 'polypeptide(L)'
;MKPKRGQSIVEMALLLPTMLIVLFGIIEFGYLIFAYSMVSQAARNGAEAAAQLPPYETWLQLRNNPPANYPGFTADACVRGIMEAIRSDIVLFDGSGNEGRRIEDYVIIRYPNGGQTRNLNDRGPIEIEINYPVRGITPLFDLIGLANGTINLRVVQRRSIENLGVDPASPRGVACARDVADWQELQDLRSP
;
A
#
# COMPACT_ATOMS: atom_id res chain seq x y z
N MET A 1 -63.04 4.76 17.39
CA MET A 1 -62.12 4.31 16.32
C MET A 1 -61.56 2.94 16.70
N LYS A 2 -61.73 1.92 15.85
CA LYS A 2 -61.18 0.57 16.11
C LYS A 2 -59.66 0.58 15.82
N PRO A 3 -58.79 0.14 16.74
CA PRO A 3 -57.36 0.03 16.47
C PRO A 3 -57.16 -1.00 15.34
N LYS A 4 -56.61 -0.55 14.21
CA LYS A 4 -56.28 -1.45 13.09
C LYS A 4 -55.02 -2.24 13.47
N ARG A 5 -55.20 -3.52 13.77
CA ARG A 5 -54.08 -4.47 13.94
C ARG A 5 -53.25 -4.47 12.65
N GLY A 6 -52.01 -3.99 12.72
CA GLY A 6 -51.08 -3.91 11.59
C GLY A 6 -50.57 -2.52 11.24
N GLN A 7 -51.20 -1.44 11.73
CA GLN A 7 -50.75 -0.06 11.43
C GLN A 7 -49.30 0.19 11.88
N SER A 8 -48.94 -0.23 13.10
CA SER A 8 -47.58 -0.07 13.65
C SER A 8 -46.52 -0.86 12.86
N ILE A 9 -46.88 -2.00 12.26
CA ILE A 9 -45.96 -2.81 11.44
C ILE A 9 -45.65 -2.08 10.12
N VAL A 10 -46.66 -1.43 9.52
CA VAL A 10 -46.49 -0.66 8.28
C VAL A 10 -45.66 0.60 8.51
N GLU A 11 -45.90 1.31 9.62
CA GLU A 11 -45.11 2.48 9.99
C GLU A 11 -43.64 2.13 10.21
N MET A 12 -43.34 1.00 10.86
CA MET A 12 -41.96 0.53 11.03
C MET A 12 -41.32 0.08 9.70
N ALA A 13 -42.07 -0.62 8.84
CA ALA A 13 -41.59 -1.04 7.53
C ALA A 13 -41.18 0.14 6.62
N LEU A 14 -41.83 1.30 6.80
CA LEU A 14 -41.52 2.51 6.03
C LEU A 14 -40.34 3.30 6.60
N LEU A 15 -40.11 3.25 7.91
CA LEU A 15 -38.97 3.90 8.57
C LEU A 15 -37.67 3.11 8.47
N LEU A 16 -37.77 1.78 8.50
CA LEU A 16 -36.64 0.85 8.45
C LEU A 16 -35.65 1.11 7.29
N PRO A 17 -36.07 1.30 6.01
CA PRO A 17 -35.11 1.54 4.93
C PRO A 17 -34.30 2.83 5.12
N THR A 18 -34.93 3.90 5.59
CA THR A 18 -34.23 5.17 5.89
C THR A 18 -33.23 4.99 7.03
N MET A 19 -33.62 4.26 8.08
CA MET A 19 -32.76 3.97 9.22
C MET A 19 -31.54 3.12 8.81
N LEU A 20 -31.74 2.14 7.91
CA LEU A 20 -30.66 1.33 7.36
C LEU A 20 -29.69 2.13 6.50
N ILE A 21 -30.17 3.07 5.67
CA ILE A 21 -29.29 3.94 4.86
C ILE A 21 -28.39 4.76 5.78
N VAL A 22 -28.94 5.36 6.85
CA VAL A 22 -28.15 6.13 7.83
C VAL A 22 -27.15 5.24 8.56
N LEU A 23 -27.58 4.05 9.00
CA LEU A 23 -26.71 3.11 9.70
C LEU A 23 -25.55 2.62 8.81
N PHE A 24 -25.83 2.20 7.59
CA PHE A 24 -24.81 1.80 6.63
C PHE A 24 -23.89 2.96 6.28
N GLY A 25 -24.41 4.18 6.17
CA GLY A 25 -23.59 5.37 5.95
C GLY A 25 -22.58 5.60 7.07
N ILE A 26 -22.99 5.45 8.33
CA ILE A 26 -22.10 5.59 9.49
C ILE A 26 -21.04 4.48 9.52
N ILE A 27 -21.45 3.23 9.27
CA ILE A 27 -20.55 2.07 9.26
C ILE A 27 -19.49 2.22 8.17
N GLU A 28 -19.89 2.54 6.95
CA GLU A 28 -18.99 2.74 5.81
C GLU A 28 -18.04 3.91 6.03
N PHE A 29 -18.55 5.02 6.55
CA PHE A 29 -17.72 6.19 6.83
C PHE A 29 -16.64 5.90 7.88
N GLY A 30 -17.01 5.20 8.97
CA GLY A 30 -16.06 4.76 9.99
C GLY A 30 -15.01 3.81 9.41
N TYR A 31 -15.43 2.87 8.56
CA TYR A 31 -14.54 1.93 7.89
C TYR A 31 -13.56 2.62 6.92
N LEU A 32 -14.02 3.61 6.14
CA LEU A 32 -13.16 4.39 5.26
C LEU A 32 -12.09 5.18 6.02
N ILE A 33 -12.46 5.83 7.12
CA ILE A 33 -11.49 6.55 7.96
C ILE A 33 -10.46 5.58 8.54
N PHE A 34 -10.91 4.43 9.02
CA PHE A 34 -10.03 3.38 9.52
C PHE A 34 -9.06 2.92 8.43
N ALA A 35 -9.55 2.59 7.24
CA ALA A 35 -8.73 2.19 6.10
C ALA A 35 -7.71 3.26 5.70
N TYR A 36 -8.14 4.53 5.62
CA TYR A 36 -7.25 5.65 5.33
C TYR A 36 -6.13 5.80 6.37
N SER A 37 -6.47 5.72 7.65
CA SER A 37 -5.49 5.81 8.75
C SER A 37 -4.44 4.70 8.65
N MET A 38 -4.87 3.46 8.38
CA MET A 38 -3.99 2.31 8.22
C MET A 38 -3.05 2.46 7.02
N VAL A 39 -3.57 2.83 5.84
CA VAL A 39 -2.75 3.08 4.65
C VAL A 39 -1.77 4.24 4.87
N SER A 40 -2.19 5.28 5.58
CA SER A 40 -1.34 6.42 5.94
C SER A 40 -0.17 6.01 6.83
N GLN A 41 -0.44 5.21 7.87
CA GLN A 41 0.60 4.71 8.77
C GLN A 41 1.59 3.81 8.03
N ALA A 42 1.08 2.88 7.21
CA ALA A 42 1.93 2.01 6.42
C ALA A 42 2.80 2.75 5.39
N ALA A 43 2.24 3.74 4.69
CA ALA A 43 3.00 4.58 3.76
C ALA A 43 4.12 5.33 4.49
N ARG A 44 3.88 5.76 5.74
CA ARG A 44 4.87 6.43 6.58
C ARG A 44 6.00 5.48 6.99
N ASN A 45 5.68 4.27 7.45
CA ASN A 45 6.68 3.27 7.83
C ASN A 45 7.48 2.78 6.61
N GLY A 46 6.82 2.60 5.46
CA GLY A 46 7.47 2.34 4.19
C GLY A 46 8.44 3.47 3.80
N ALA A 47 8.03 4.73 3.95
CA ALA A 47 8.89 5.88 3.62
C ALA A 47 10.09 6.01 4.58
N GLU A 48 9.93 5.62 5.85
CA GLU A 48 11.01 5.59 6.83
C GLU A 48 12.03 4.48 6.50
N ALA A 49 11.56 3.27 6.22
CA ALA A 49 12.43 2.19 5.75
C ALA A 49 13.15 2.58 4.45
N ALA A 50 12.45 3.24 3.53
CA ALA A 50 13.02 3.68 2.27
C ALA A 50 14.05 4.82 2.42
N ALA A 51 13.92 5.65 3.45
CA ALA A 51 14.92 6.67 3.80
C ALA A 51 16.21 6.07 4.35
N GLN A 52 16.15 4.89 4.96
CA GLN A 52 17.32 4.17 5.50
C GLN A 52 17.94 3.23 4.45
N LEU A 53 17.12 2.63 3.59
CA LEU A 53 17.51 1.69 2.54
C LEU A 53 16.96 2.15 1.18
N PRO A 54 17.48 3.25 0.61
CA PRO A 54 16.99 3.78 -0.67
C PRO A 54 17.33 2.81 -1.82
N PRO A 55 16.34 2.20 -2.51
CA PRO A 55 16.61 1.30 -3.62
C PRO A 55 17.04 2.10 -4.86
N TYR A 56 17.77 1.45 -5.77
CA TYR A 56 18.18 2.09 -7.01
C TYR A 56 17.00 2.32 -7.97
N GLU A 57 16.98 3.48 -8.63
CA GLU A 57 15.97 3.81 -9.64
C GLU A 57 15.92 2.79 -10.78
N THR A 58 17.09 2.29 -11.20
CA THR A 58 17.21 1.26 -12.24
C THR A 58 16.47 -0.01 -11.86
N TRP A 59 16.59 -0.45 -10.60
CA TRP A 59 15.85 -1.59 -10.08
C TRP A 59 14.35 -1.31 -10.04
N LEU A 60 13.94 -0.11 -9.60
CA LEU A 60 12.53 0.28 -9.54
C LEU A 60 11.86 0.21 -10.93
N GLN A 61 12.59 0.59 -11.98
CA GLN A 61 12.12 0.57 -13.36
C GLN A 61 11.91 -0.85 -13.92
N LEU A 62 12.63 -1.87 -13.39
CA LEU A 62 12.46 -3.27 -13.79
C LEU A 62 11.04 -3.80 -13.53
N ARG A 63 10.28 -3.15 -12.63
CA ARG A 63 8.86 -3.48 -12.40
C ARG A 63 8.03 -3.38 -13.69
N ASN A 64 8.30 -2.38 -14.52
CA ASN A 64 7.49 -2.12 -15.72
C ASN A 64 8.00 -2.88 -16.96
N ASN A 65 9.30 -3.15 -17.03
CA ASN A 65 9.93 -3.88 -18.12
C ASN A 65 10.97 -4.89 -17.59
N PRO A 66 10.52 -6.05 -17.07
CA PRO A 66 11.41 -7.01 -16.45
C PRO A 66 12.23 -7.76 -17.51
N PRO A 67 13.57 -7.85 -17.36
CA PRO A 67 14.42 -8.65 -18.23
C PRO A 67 14.22 -10.16 -18.00
N ALA A 68 14.79 -10.98 -18.88
CA ALA A 68 14.87 -12.43 -18.66
C ALA A 68 15.59 -12.74 -17.32
N ASN A 69 15.13 -13.77 -16.60
CA ASN A 69 15.63 -14.17 -15.28
C ASN A 69 15.41 -13.14 -14.15
N TYR A 70 14.45 -12.23 -14.28
CA TYR A 70 14.08 -11.31 -13.20
C TYR A 70 13.49 -12.07 -11.99
N PRO A 71 14.12 -12.01 -10.80
CA PRO A 71 13.68 -12.75 -9.61
C PRO A 71 12.43 -12.16 -8.94
N GLY A 72 11.92 -11.04 -9.45
CA GLY A 72 10.78 -10.30 -8.92
C GLY A 72 11.18 -9.02 -8.19
N PHE A 73 10.22 -8.11 -8.05
CA PHE A 73 10.46 -6.76 -7.51
C PHE A 73 10.99 -6.76 -6.08
N THR A 74 10.48 -7.67 -5.24
CA THR A 74 10.86 -7.82 -3.83
C THR A 74 12.07 -8.74 -3.62
N ALA A 75 12.75 -9.14 -4.68
CA ALA A 75 13.97 -9.94 -4.55
C ALA A 75 15.15 -9.11 -4.06
N ASP A 76 15.17 -7.80 -4.37
CA ASP A 76 16.12 -6.86 -3.81
C ASP A 76 15.87 -6.67 -2.31
N ALA A 77 16.96 -6.65 -1.53
CA ALA A 77 16.87 -6.60 -0.08
C ALA A 77 16.33 -5.25 0.42
N CYS A 78 16.59 -4.15 -0.28
CA CYS A 78 16.12 -2.82 0.10
C CYS A 78 14.63 -2.66 -0.21
N VAL A 79 14.20 -3.05 -1.41
CA VAL A 79 12.76 -3.10 -1.74
C VAL A 79 12.00 -4.04 -0.80
N ARG A 80 12.57 -5.21 -0.49
CA ARG A 80 11.97 -6.15 0.46
C ARG A 80 11.82 -5.55 1.85
N GLY A 81 12.84 -4.84 2.35
CA GLY A 81 12.79 -4.16 3.66
C GLY A 81 11.68 -3.11 3.71
N ILE A 82 11.50 -2.34 2.65
CA ILE A 82 10.41 -1.37 2.53
C ILE A 82 9.05 -2.07 2.55
N MET A 83 8.88 -3.14 1.76
CA MET A 83 7.61 -3.87 1.71
C MET A 83 7.29 -4.55 3.04
N GLU A 84 8.28 -5.05 3.75
CA GLU A 84 8.08 -5.64 5.07
C GLU A 84 7.63 -4.61 6.11
N ALA A 85 8.23 -3.41 6.10
CA ALA A 85 7.80 -2.30 6.94
C ALA A 85 6.39 -1.80 6.61
N ILE A 86 5.97 -1.88 5.34
CA ILE A 86 4.60 -1.58 4.93
C ILE A 86 3.65 -2.67 5.42
N ARG A 87 4.03 -3.95 5.33
CA ARG A 87 3.20 -5.09 5.73
C ARG A 87 2.93 -5.16 7.23
N SER A 88 3.89 -4.77 8.07
CA SER A 88 3.74 -4.85 9.52
C SER A 88 2.57 -4.04 10.08
N ASP A 89 2.12 -3.03 9.33
CA ASP A 89 1.10 -2.10 9.79
C ASP A 89 -0.31 -2.45 9.34
N ILE A 90 -0.52 -3.48 8.50
CA ILE A 90 -1.77 -3.58 7.73
C ILE A 90 -2.47 -4.93 7.90
N VAL A 91 -3.59 -4.93 8.61
CA VAL A 91 -4.55 -6.04 8.71
C VAL A 91 -5.63 -6.03 7.62
N LEU A 92 -5.82 -4.90 6.93
CA LEU A 92 -6.88 -4.73 5.92
C LEU A 92 -6.64 -5.52 4.62
N PHE A 93 -5.39 -5.92 4.37
CA PHE A 93 -4.94 -6.50 3.11
C PHE A 93 -4.98 -8.03 3.07
N ASP A 94 -5.35 -8.67 4.19
CA ASP A 94 -5.41 -10.12 4.36
C ASP A 94 -6.85 -10.68 4.41
N GLY A 95 -7.84 -9.86 4.03
CA GLY A 95 -9.27 -10.20 4.09
C GLY A 95 -9.86 -10.70 2.76
N SER A 96 -10.75 -11.70 2.87
CA SER A 96 -11.57 -12.43 1.87
C SER A 96 -12.12 -11.69 0.62
N GLY A 97 -12.05 -10.36 0.54
CA GLY A 97 -12.40 -9.59 -0.68
C GLY A 97 -11.24 -9.37 -1.65
N ASN A 98 -10.01 -9.73 -1.27
CA ASN A 98 -8.78 -9.48 -2.03
C ASN A 98 -7.90 -10.73 -2.18
N GLU A 99 -8.53 -11.90 -2.33
CA GLU A 99 -7.86 -13.17 -2.59
C GLU A 99 -6.92 -13.04 -3.81
N GLY A 100 -5.62 -12.94 -3.55
CA GLY A 100 -4.56 -12.92 -4.57
C GLY A 100 -3.93 -11.56 -4.90
N ARG A 101 -4.28 -10.47 -4.20
CA ARG A 101 -3.70 -9.14 -4.47
C ARG A 101 -2.55 -8.85 -3.50
N ARG A 102 -1.32 -8.85 -4.02
CA ARG A 102 -0.11 -8.56 -3.24
C ARG A 102 -0.04 -7.07 -2.98
N ILE A 103 0.31 -6.67 -1.75
CA ILE A 103 0.44 -5.26 -1.33
C ILE A 103 1.42 -4.52 -2.26
N GLU A 104 2.43 -5.26 -2.73
CA GLU A 104 3.41 -4.83 -3.71
C GLU A 104 2.81 -4.15 -4.94
N ASP A 105 1.64 -4.59 -5.41
CA ASP A 105 1.01 -4.10 -6.63
C ASP A 105 0.44 -2.68 -6.46
N TYR A 106 0.12 -2.30 -5.23
CA TYR A 106 -0.48 -1.01 -4.88
C TYR A 106 0.52 0.02 -4.38
N VAL A 107 1.74 -0.40 -4.07
CA VAL A 107 2.81 0.47 -3.61
C VAL A 107 3.68 0.90 -4.78
N ILE A 108 3.82 2.20 -4.97
CA ILE A 108 4.68 2.84 -5.95
C ILE A 108 5.76 3.61 -5.21
N ILE A 109 7.00 3.23 -5.43
CA ILE A 109 8.19 3.90 -4.88
C ILE A 109 8.78 4.74 -6.00
N ARG A 110 9.04 6.03 -5.75
CA ARG A 110 9.66 6.91 -6.74
C ARG A 110 10.46 8.03 -6.12
N TYR A 111 11.40 8.53 -6.90
CA TYR A 111 12.15 9.74 -6.60
C TYR A 111 11.58 10.86 -7.49
N PRO A 112 11.08 11.97 -6.91
CA PRO A 112 10.40 13.01 -7.66
C PRO A 112 11.34 13.79 -8.59
N ASN A 113 12.64 13.82 -8.28
CA ASN A 113 13.62 14.62 -9.02
C ASN A 113 14.44 13.84 -10.05
N GLY A 114 14.31 12.51 -10.10
CA GLY A 114 14.94 11.64 -11.12
C GLY A 114 16.46 11.78 -11.21
N GLY A 115 17.20 10.83 -10.65
CA GLY A 115 18.66 10.86 -10.67
C GLY A 115 19.30 9.48 -10.49
N GLN A 116 20.10 9.08 -11.47
CA GLN A 116 20.95 7.89 -11.38
C GLN A 116 22.04 7.99 -10.29
N THR A 117 22.20 9.15 -9.64
CA THR A 117 23.30 9.45 -8.70
C THR A 117 22.90 9.17 -7.24
N ARG A 118 23.82 8.64 -6.41
CA ARG A 118 23.61 8.49 -4.94
C ARG A 118 23.71 9.81 -4.16
N ASN A 119 23.78 10.96 -4.85
CA ASN A 119 23.96 12.25 -4.21
C ASN A 119 22.63 12.76 -3.65
N LEU A 120 22.60 12.97 -2.33
CA LEU A 120 21.43 13.46 -1.60
C LEU A 120 20.96 14.84 -2.11
N ASN A 121 21.90 15.66 -2.61
CA ASN A 121 21.59 16.99 -3.13
C ASN A 121 20.82 16.95 -4.47
N ASP A 122 20.95 15.87 -5.26
CA ASP A 122 20.28 15.73 -6.55
C ASP A 122 19.02 14.85 -6.49
N ARG A 123 19.00 13.81 -5.66
CA ARG A 123 17.88 12.83 -5.64
C ARG A 123 16.58 13.33 -5.02
N GLY A 124 16.64 14.35 -4.16
CA GLY A 124 15.47 14.81 -3.42
C GLY A 124 14.90 13.76 -2.45
N PRO A 125 13.72 14.00 -1.87
CA PRO A 125 13.09 13.07 -0.92
C PRO A 125 12.56 11.82 -1.64
N ILE A 126 12.63 10.65 -0.99
CA ILE A 126 11.96 9.45 -1.48
C ILE A 126 10.46 9.56 -1.23
N GLU A 127 9.66 9.18 -2.23
CA GLU A 127 8.20 9.20 -2.18
C GLU A 127 7.64 7.78 -2.27
N ILE A 128 6.77 7.45 -1.31
CA ILE A 128 5.98 6.23 -1.28
C ILE A 128 4.53 6.63 -1.54
N GLU A 129 3.99 6.18 -2.67
CA GLU A 129 2.56 6.25 -2.95
C GLU A 129 1.94 4.86 -2.73
N ILE A 130 0.85 4.81 -1.97
CA ILE A 130 0.00 3.63 -1.87
C ILE A 130 -1.36 4.01 -2.45
N ASN A 131 -1.75 3.34 -3.53
CA ASN A 131 -3.06 3.50 -4.16
C ASN A 131 -3.87 2.22 -3.96
N TYR A 132 -4.65 2.17 -2.88
CA TYR A 132 -5.36 0.97 -2.49
C TYR A 132 -6.87 1.06 -2.77
N PRO A 133 -7.46 0.11 -3.53
CA PRO A 133 -8.90 0.06 -3.74
C PRO A 133 -9.60 -0.56 -2.52
N VAL A 134 -10.24 0.27 -1.71
CA VAL A 134 -11.09 -0.18 -0.60
C VAL A 134 -12.47 -0.55 -1.13
N ARG A 135 -12.92 -1.77 -0.83
CA ARG A 135 -14.30 -2.22 -1.09
C ARG A 135 -15.19 -1.85 0.09
N GLY A 136 -16.38 -1.36 -0.18
CA GLY A 136 -17.41 -1.19 0.84
C GLY A 136 -17.76 -2.51 1.52
N ILE A 137 -18.09 -2.45 2.80
CA ILE A 137 -18.50 -3.63 3.60
C ILE A 137 -20.02 -3.83 3.60
N THR A 138 -20.76 -2.81 3.16
CA THR A 138 -22.22 -2.77 3.00
C THR A 138 -22.56 -2.54 1.52
N PRO A 139 -23.78 -2.86 1.09
CA PRO A 139 -24.23 -2.61 -0.29
C PRO A 139 -24.49 -1.12 -0.58
N LEU A 140 -24.24 -0.21 0.37
CA LEU A 140 -24.54 1.22 0.19
C LEU A 140 -23.74 1.83 -0.97
N PHE A 141 -22.45 1.52 -1.10
CA PHE A 141 -21.60 2.06 -2.15
C PHE A 141 -22.03 1.64 -3.56
N ASP A 142 -22.52 0.40 -3.69
CA ASP A 142 -23.11 -0.08 -4.94
C ASP A 142 -24.41 0.67 -5.26
N LEU A 143 -25.24 0.94 -4.25
CA LEU A 143 -26.52 1.61 -4.39
C LEU A 143 -26.40 3.07 -4.84
N ILE A 144 -25.36 3.79 -4.39
CA ILE A 144 -25.11 5.20 -4.73
C ILE A 144 -24.25 5.39 -6.00
N GLY A 145 -23.96 4.30 -6.74
CA GLY A 145 -23.33 4.36 -8.06
C GLY A 145 -21.82 4.55 -8.05
N LEU A 146 -21.12 4.21 -6.95
CA LEU A 146 -19.65 4.17 -6.98
C LEU A 146 -19.17 2.93 -7.74
N ALA A 147 -18.18 3.11 -8.62
CA ALA A 147 -17.63 2.12 -9.55
C ALA A 147 -17.36 0.74 -8.89
N ASN A 148 -18.33 -0.18 -9.04
CA ASN A 148 -18.31 -1.54 -8.48
C ASN A 148 -18.07 -1.59 -6.96
N GLY A 149 -18.58 -0.61 -6.21
CA GLY A 149 -18.50 -0.60 -4.74
C GLY A 149 -17.10 -0.34 -4.18
N THR A 150 -16.19 0.18 -5.02
CA THR A 150 -14.79 0.44 -4.63
C THR A 150 -14.44 1.92 -4.62
N ILE A 151 -13.61 2.32 -3.66
CA ILE A 151 -13.01 3.66 -3.55
C ILE A 151 -11.50 3.51 -3.52
N ASN A 152 -10.81 4.20 -4.41
CA ASN A 152 -9.35 4.22 -4.41
C ASN A 152 -8.85 5.24 -3.38
N LEU A 153 -8.15 4.75 -2.36
CA LEU A 153 -7.44 5.57 -1.39
C LEU A 153 -6.00 5.76 -1.87
N ARG A 154 -5.70 6.98 -2.32
CA ARG A 154 -4.36 7.39 -2.71
C ARG A 154 -3.71 8.16 -1.57
N VAL A 155 -2.66 7.59 -1.00
CA VAL A 155 -1.83 8.20 0.05
C VAL A 155 -0.43 8.36 -0.49
N VAL A 156 0.17 9.53 -0.26
CA VAL A 156 1.54 9.83 -0.67
C VAL A 156 2.32 10.32 0.54
N GLN A 157 3.45 9.67 0.83
CA GLN A 157 4.36 10.04 1.92
C GLN A 157 5.74 10.30 1.37
N ARG A 158 6.41 11.34 1.90
CA ARG A 158 7.76 11.76 1.50
C ARG A 158 8.69 11.77 2.70
N ARG A 159 9.91 11.27 2.53
CA ARG A 159 10.98 11.33 3.54
C ARG A 159 12.31 11.72 2.92
N SER A 160 13.12 12.48 3.65
CA SER A 160 14.52 12.70 3.29
C SER A 160 15.31 11.42 3.55
N ILE A 161 16.29 11.13 2.71
CA ILE A 161 17.16 9.96 2.87
C ILE A 161 18.13 10.25 4.03
N GLU A 162 18.17 9.36 5.01
CA GLU A 162 18.99 9.47 6.21
C GLU A 162 20.26 8.62 6.11
N ASN A 163 20.21 7.54 5.33
CA ASN A 163 21.33 6.65 5.11
C ASN A 163 21.28 6.09 3.68
N LEU A 164 22.45 5.92 3.05
CA LEU A 164 22.55 5.46 1.66
C LEU A 164 22.63 3.93 1.54
N GLY A 165 22.38 3.19 2.62
CA GLY A 165 22.58 1.74 2.67
C GLY A 165 24.05 1.38 2.91
N VAL A 166 24.24 0.41 3.80
CA VAL A 166 25.52 -0.02 4.37
C VAL A 166 26.33 -0.86 3.36
N ASP A 167 27.64 -0.84 3.55
CA ASP A 167 28.67 -1.57 2.78
C ASP A 167 28.35 -3.07 2.57
N PRO A 168 28.37 -3.58 1.31
CA PRO A 168 28.17 -5.00 0.99
C PRO A 168 29.19 -5.95 1.62
N ALA A 169 30.35 -5.45 2.08
CA ALA A 169 31.39 -6.26 2.71
C ALA A 169 31.14 -6.55 4.22
N SER A 170 30.12 -5.93 4.82
CA SER A 170 29.77 -6.19 6.23
C SER A 170 28.69 -7.28 6.33
N PRO A 171 28.86 -8.33 7.16
CA PRO A 171 27.86 -9.40 7.33
C PRO A 171 26.53 -8.91 7.92
N ARG A 172 26.45 -7.64 8.36
CA ARG A 172 25.22 -7.00 8.85
C ARG A 172 24.71 -5.89 7.92
N GLY A 173 25.40 -5.60 6.81
CA GLY A 173 25.01 -4.58 5.84
C GLY A 173 23.99 -5.10 4.84
N VAL A 174 22.93 -4.32 4.59
CA VAL A 174 21.97 -4.61 3.52
C VAL A 174 22.39 -3.81 2.29
N ALA A 175 22.89 -4.52 1.27
CA ALA A 175 23.20 -3.94 -0.04
C ALA A 175 21.99 -4.01 -0.97
N CYS A 176 21.69 -2.89 -1.64
CA CYS A 176 20.66 -2.80 -2.68
C CYS A 176 21.28 -3.15 -4.04
N ALA A 177 20.58 -3.92 -4.86
CA ALA A 177 20.98 -4.21 -6.22
C ALA A 177 20.57 -3.09 -7.20
N ARG A 178 21.42 -2.77 -8.17
CA ARG A 178 21.10 -1.85 -9.27
C ARG A 178 20.34 -2.55 -10.40
N ASP A 179 20.73 -3.77 -10.72
CA ASP A 179 20.19 -4.58 -11.79
C ASP A 179 20.24 -6.07 -11.41
N VAL A 180 19.74 -6.93 -12.31
CA VAL A 180 19.65 -8.38 -12.04
C VAL A 180 21.02 -9.05 -11.94
N ALA A 181 22.05 -8.55 -12.64
CA ALA A 181 23.39 -9.11 -12.57
C ALA A 181 24.07 -8.76 -11.24
N ASP A 182 23.96 -7.50 -10.82
CA ASP A 182 24.42 -7.01 -9.52
C ASP A 182 23.72 -7.75 -8.37
N TRP A 183 22.43 -8.05 -8.52
CA TRP A 183 21.70 -8.88 -7.55
C TRP A 183 22.27 -10.30 -7.45
N GLN A 184 22.62 -10.95 -8.56
CA GLN A 184 23.22 -12.28 -8.56
C GLN A 184 24.58 -12.28 -7.86
N GLU A 185 25.43 -11.29 -8.15
CA GLU A 185 26.73 -11.12 -7.48
C GLU A 185 26.57 -10.95 -5.96
N LEU A 186 25.59 -10.13 -5.53
CA LEU A 186 25.27 -9.93 -4.11
C LEU A 186 24.69 -11.19 -3.42
N GLN A 187 24.17 -12.15 -4.17
CA GLN A 187 23.76 -13.45 -3.63
C GLN A 187 24.94 -14.38 -3.45
N ASP A 188 25.83 -14.45 -4.43
CA ASP A 188 27.05 -15.26 -4.37
C ASP A 188 27.93 -14.82 -3.19
N LEU A 189 28.08 -13.51 -2.98
CA LEU A 189 28.80 -12.95 -1.82
C LEU A 189 28.16 -13.27 -0.46
N ARG A 190 26.86 -13.61 -0.44
CA ARG A 190 26.12 -13.99 0.77
C ARG A 190 26.09 -15.49 1.01
N SER A 191 26.51 -16.29 0.04
CA SER A 191 26.61 -17.74 0.17
C SER A 191 27.91 -18.12 0.91
N PRO A 192 27.85 -18.91 1.99
CA PRO A 192 29.01 -19.25 2.82
C PRO A 192 30.00 -20.22 2.15
#